data_AF-A0AAV9WYU8-F1
#
_entry.id   AF-A0AAV9WYU8-F1
#
_cell.length_a   1.000
_cell.length_b   1.000
_cell.length_c   1.000
_cell.angle_alpha   90.00
_cell.angle_beta   90.00
_cell.angle_gamma   90.00
#
_symmetry.space_group_name_H-M   'P 1'
#
loop_
_entity.id
_entity.type
_entity.pdbx_description
1 polymer ?
#
loop_
_entity_poly.entity_id
_entity_poly.type
_entity_poly.pdbx_seq_one_letter_code
_entity_poly.pdbx_strand_id
1 'polypeptide(L)'
;MDSRQLWFVRYISRNHDIQGHPDRFDHWFFYLPEEPVHDQTGLGAGRVLEAAGHPITGFSQNVNDTDISKEDAPRSADLLMKSIDFEKVTEKARKQPGFPRSEHPETGKPNCQAWLYLLAVACVEDGIMDDSVVKFLVNSKQE
;
A
#
# COMPACT_ATOMS: atom_id res chain seq x y z
N MET A 1 -12.09 6.98 -18.13
CA MET A 1 -11.23 6.35 -17.11
C MET A 1 -10.14 7.36 -16.82
N ASP A 2 -10.14 7.91 -15.61
CA ASP A 2 -9.19 8.95 -15.22
C ASP A 2 -7.93 8.29 -14.68
N SER A 3 -6.96 8.12 -15.56
CA SER A 3 -5.61 7.73 -15.13
C SER A 3 -5.00 8.88 -14.33
N ARG A 4 -4.45 8.54 -13.17
CA ARG A 4 -3.85 9.51 -12.23
C ARG A 4 -2.54 8.95 -11.71
N GLN A 5 -1.68 9.85 -11.23
CA GLN A 5 -0.39 9.48 -10.68
C GLN A 5 -0.59 8.66 -9.41
N LEU A 6 0.00 7.45 -9.37
CA LEU A 6 -0.02 6.61 -8.18
C LEU A 6 1.08 7.05 -7.23
N TRP A 7 0.74 7.17 -5.96
CA TRP A 7 1.69 7.37 -4.89
C TRP A 7 1.82 6.11 -4.03
N PHE A 8 3.04 5.87 -3.56
CA PHE A 8 3.32 4.90 -2.53
C PHE A 8 3.51 5.62 -1.21
N VAL A 9 2.64 5.33 -0.24
CA VAL A 9 2.61 6.04 1.04
C VAL A 9 2.81 5.03 2.17
N ARG A 10 3.74 5.34 3.06
CA ARG A 10 4.01 4.62 4.31
C ARG A 10 3.32 5.34 5.46
N TYR A 11 2.50 4.61 6.21
CA TYR A 11 2.05 5.00 7.53
C TYR A 11 3.04 4.44 8.56
N ILE A 12 3.65 5.34 9.33
CA ILE A 12 4.63 4.97 10.36
C ILE A 12 3.87 4.68 11.65
N SER A 13 3.95 3.44 12.11
CA SER A 13 3.27 2.99 13.30
C SER A 13 3.85 3.68 14.53
N ARG A 14 2.96 4.34 15.29
CA ARG A 14 3.27 4.84 16.64
C ARG A 14 3.38 3.71 17.68
N ASN A 15 2.95 2.51 17.33
CA ASN A 15 2.89 1.35 18.21
C ASN A 15 4.03 0.35 17.96
N HIS A 16 5.10 0.77 17.27
CA HIS A 16 6.23 -0.08 16.89
C HIS A 16 6.80 -0.88 18.06
N ASP A 17 6.96 -0.25 19.21
CA ASP A 17 7.54 -0.88 20.39
C ASP A 17 6.55 -1.73 21.20
N ILE A 18 5.27 -1.76 20.85
CA ILE A 18 4.24 -2.46 21.62
C ILE A 18 4.11 -3.90 21.11
N GLN A 19 4.76 -4.83 21.82
CA GLN A 19 4.70 -6.24 21.51
C GLN A 19 3.25 -6.76 21.51
N GLY A 20 2.86 -7.43 20.43
CA GLY A 20 1.51 -7.98 20.27
C GLY A 20 0.43 -6.99 19.83
N HIS A 21 0.74 -5.70 19.68
CA HIS A 21 -0.22 -4.72 19.15
C HIS A 21 -0.49 -5.00 17.66
N PRO A 22 -1.76 -5.06 17.22
CA PRO A 22 -2.11 -5.41 15.84
C PRO A 22 -1.54 -4.44 14.81
N ASP A 23 -1.43 -3.15 15.17
CA ASP A 23 -0.89 -2.10 14.31
C ASP A 23 0.53 -1.72 14.68
N ARG A 24 1.31 -2.62 15.27
CA ARG A 24 2.69 -2.31 15.66
C ARG A 24 3.58 -1.99 14.46
N PHE A 25 3.30 -2.53 13.29
CA PHE A 25 4.20 -2.37 12.16
C PHE A 25 3.78 -1.25 11.21
N ASP A 26 4.74 -0.73 10.47
CA ASP A 26 4.47 0.23 9.41
C ASP A 26 3.63 -0.39 8.30
N HIS A 27 2.71 0.41 7.79
CA HIS A 27 1.79 0.01 6.74
C HIS A 27 2.09 0.77 5.47
N TRP A 28 2.09 0.06 4.37
CA TRP A 28 2.20 0.66 3.05
C TRP A 28 0.86 0.55 2.33
N PHE A 29 0.60 1.49 1.42
CA PHE A 29 -0.58 1.44 0.56
C PHE A 29 -0.36 2.19 -0.75
N PHE A 30 -1.17 1.82 -1.74
CA PHE A 30 -1.30 2.57 -2.98
C PHE A 30 -2.29 3.72 -2.77
N TYR A 31 -1.86 4.95 -3.03
CA TYR A 31 -2.67 6.14 -2.89
C TYR A 31 -2.85 6.82 -4.25
N LEU A 32 -4.10 7.12 -4.58
CA LEU A 32 -4.48 7.86 -5.77
C LEU A 32 -5.15 9.18 -5.35
N PRO A 33 -4.47 10.32 -5.44
CA PRO A 33 -5.08 11.60 -5.08
C PRO A 33 -6.22 11.95 -6.04
N GLU A 34 -7.23 12.67 -5.55
CA GLU A 34 -8.33 13.18 -6.40
C GLU A 34 -7.80 14.17 -7.45
N GLU A 35 -6.87 15.02 -7.03
CA GLU A 35 -6.19 16.01 -7.86
C GLU A 35 -4.74 15.59 -8.21
N PRO A 36 -4.15 16.08 -9.31
CA PRO A 36 -2.74 15.86 -9.59
C PRO A 36 -1.85 16.43 -8.48
N VAL A 37 -0.97 15.59 -7.92
CA VAL A 37 -0.03 15.97 -6.86
C VAL A 37 1.38 15.55 -7.29
N HIS A 38 2.33 16.48 -7.20
CA HIS A 38 3.72 16.28 -7.62
C HIS A 38 4.72 16.22 -6.46
N ASP A 39 4.28 16.53 -5.23
CA ASP A 39 5.10 16.45 -4.02
C ASP A 39 4.28 15.97 -2.81
N GLN A 40 4.97 15.57 -1.75
CA GLN A 40 4.34 15.04 -0.53
C GLN A 40 3.44 16.05 0.19
N THR A 41 3.67 17.36 0.01
CA THR A 41 2.93 18.40 0.74
C THR A 41 1.53 18.62 0.18
N GLY A 42 1.31 18.23 -1.08
CA GLY A 42 0.00 18.27 -1.73
C GLY A 42 -0.89 17.05 -1.46
N LEU A 43 -0.45 16.06 -0.67
CA LEU A 43 -1.22 14.83 -0.42
C LEU A 43 -2.40 15.08 0.53
N GLY A 44 -3.61 15.14 -0.04
CA GLY A 44 -4.90 15.41 0.66
C GLY A 44 -5.94 14.30 0.49
N ALA A 45 -7.12 14.63 -0.04
CA ALA A 45 -8.18 13.67 -0.34
C ALA A 45 -7.82 12.76 -1.53
N GLY A 46 -8.13 11.47 -1.39
CA GLY A 46 -7.84 10.48 -2.42
C GLY A 46 -8.35 9.10 -2.05
N ARG A 47 -8.02 8.14 -2.91
CA ARG A 47 -8.36 6.73 -2.74
C ARG A 47 -7.14 5.96 -2.27
N VAL A 48 -7.32 5.14 -1.25
CA VAL A 48 -6.30 4.26 -0.71
C VAL A 48 -6.69 2.82 -1.04
N LEU A 49 -5.75 2.06 -1.59
CA LEU A 49 -5.81 0.61 -1.63
C LEU A 49 -4.75 0.06 -0.68
N GLU A 50 -5.22 -0.51 0.43
CA GLU A 50 -4.40 -1.07 1.50
C GLU A 50 -4.63 -2.58 1.63
N ALA A 51 -3.61 -3.27 2.13
CA ALA A 51 -3.74 -4.64 2.60
C ALA A 51 -4.16 -4.60 4.07
N ALA A 52 -5.46 -4.67 4.35
CA ALA A 52 -5.98 -4.68 5.71
C ALA A 52 -5.95 -6.11 6.27
N GLY A 53 -5.26 -6.31 7.39
CA GLY A 53 -5.19 -7.60 8.06
C GLY A 53 -6.42 -7.88 8.91
N HIS A 54 -7.30 -8.78 8.49
CA HIS A 54 -8.43 -9.25 9.31
C HIS A 54 -8.00 -10.46 10.17
N PRO A 55 -8.34 -10.47 11.49
CA PRO A 55 -7.86 -11.50 12.42
C PRO A 55 -8.32 -12.93 12.10
N ILE A 56 -9.42 -13.10 11.36
CA ILE A 56 -10.00 -14.42 11.07
C ILE A 56 -9.77 -14.84 9.62
N THR A 57 -9.74 -13.89 8.68
CA THR A 57 -9.73 -14.17 7.23
C THR A 57 -8.39 -13.84 6.56
N GLY A 58 -7.41 -13.32 7.32
CA GLY A 58 -6.12 -12.90 6.77
C GLY A 58 -6.16 -11.49 6.16
N PHE A 59 -5.16 -11.15 5.35
CA PHE A 59 -5.10 -9.87 4.65
C PHE A 59 -6.08 -9.87 3.47
N SER A 60 -6.97 -8.87 3.46
CA SER A 60 -7.87 -8.56 2.35
C SER A 60 -7.54 -7.18 1.79
N GLN A 61 -7.80 -6.99 0.50
CA GLN A 61 -7.81 -5.64 -0.06
C GLN A 61 -8.89 -4.81 0.62
N ASN A 62 -8.53 -3.59 1.00
CA ASN A 62 -9.48 -2.57 1.44
C ASN A 62 -9.29 -1.34 0.57
N VAL A 63 -10.38 -0.83 0.01
CA VAL A 63 -10.39 0.38 -0.80
C VAL A 63 -11.24 1.41 -0.09
N ASN A 64 -10.62 2.49 0.36
CA ASN A 64 -11.28 3.55 1.09
C ASN A 64 -11.00 4.89 0.44
N ASP A 65 -12.00 5.77 0.47
CA ASP A 65 -11.76 7.19 0.29
C ASP A 65 -11.21 7.74 1.61
N THR A 66 -10.00 8.29 1.56
CA THR A 66 -9.28 8.76 2.73
C THR A 66 -8.69 10.14 2.45
N ASP A 67 -8.82 11.04 3.41
CA ASP A 67 -8.08 12.28 3.42
C ASP A 67 -6.86 12.13 4.32
N ILE A 68 -5.75 11.73 3.71
CA ILE A 68 -4.52 11.44 4.45
C ILE A 68 -3.94 12.71 5.10
N SER A 69 -4.37 13.91 4.71
CA SER A 69 -3.98 15.17 5.39
C SER A 69 -4.56 15.35 6.78
N LYS A 70 -5.59 14.58 7.13
CA LYS A 70 -6.28 14.64 8.42
C LYS A 70 -5.86 13.51 9.37
N GLU A 71 -5.11 12.54 8.88
CA GLU A 71 -4.59 11.45 9.71
C GLU A 71 -3.54 11.99 10.69
N ASP A 72 -3.69 11.67 11.98
CA ASP A 72 -2.77 12.14 13.02
C ASP A 72 -1.42 11.41 12.93
N ALA A 73 -1.32 10.31 12.21
CA ALA A 73 -0.07 9.55 12.16
C ALA A 73 0.98 10.13 11.21
N PRO A 74 2.28 9.96 11.55
CA PRO A 74 3.35 10.28 10.62
C PRO A 74 3.24 9.40 9.37
N ARG A 75 3.39 10.03 8.21
CA ARG A 75 3.40 9.36 6.91
C ARG A 75 4.59 9.82 6.08
N SER A 76 5.11 8.91 5.26
CA SER A 76 6.10 9.21 4.23
C SER A 76 5.53 8.91 2.86
N ALA A 77 5.77 9.78 1.89
CA ALA A 77 5.41 9.57 0.50
C ALA A 77 6.69 9.26 -0.28
N ASP A 78 6.90 7.98 -0.55
CA ASP A 78 8.24 7.49 -0.88
C ASP A 78 8.44 7.25 -2.39
N LEU A 79 7.36 7.10 -3.15
CA LEU A 79 7.43 6.95 -4.60
C LEU A 79 6.23 7.58 -5.30
N LEU A 80 6.51 8.46 -6.25
CA LEU A 80 5.55 8.95 -7.25
C LEU A 80 5.73 8.17 -8.56
N MET A 81 4.64 7.63 -9.09
CA MET A 81 4.62 6.89 -10.35
C MET A 81 3.97 7.66 -11.49
N LYS A 82 4.15 7.12 -12.70
CA LYS A 82 3.35 7.49 -13.86
C LYS A 82 1.86 7.29 -13.61
N SER A 83 1.03 7.92 -14.45
CA SER A 83 -0.41 7.74 -14.39
C SER A 83 -0.80 6.30 -14.69
N ILE A 84 -1.61 5.71 -13.82
CA ILE A 84 -2.15 4.35 -13.99
C ILE A 84 -3.67 4.35 -13.88
N ASP A 85 -4.28 3.27 -14.33
CA ASP A 85 -5.70 3.00 -14.13
C ASP A 85 -5.91 2.25 -12.81
N PHE A 86 -6.35 2.99 -11.80
CA PHE A 86 -6.54 2.45 -10.45
C PHE A 86 -7.69 1.43 -10.37
N GLU A 87 -8.66 1.47 -11.27
CA GLU A 87 -9.71 0.45 -11.34
C GLU A 87 -9.11 -0.88 -11.76
N LYS A 88 -8.18 -0.89 -12.73
CA LYS A 88 -7.47 -2.12 -13.11
C LYS A 88 -6.63 -2.69 -11.98
N VAL A 89 -5.98 -1.82 -11.19
CA VAL A 89 -5.25 -2.25 -9.98
C VAL A 89 -6.23 -2.87 -8.98
N THR A 90 -7.36 -2.22 -8.74
CA THR A 90 -8.40 -2.70 -7.83
C THR A 90 -8.99 -4.03 -8.30
N GLU A 91 -9.27 -4.19 -9.59
CA GLU A 91 -9.74 -5.44 -10.18
C GLU A 91 -8.72 -6.58 -10.00
N LYS A 92 -7.43 -6.29 -10.12
CA LYS A 92 -6.36 -7.27 -9.86
C LYS A 92 -6.31 -7.64 -8.39
N ALA A 93 -6.35 -6.65 -7.51
CA ALA A 93 -6.41 -6.84 -6.07
C ALA A 93 -7.61 -7.71 -5.64
N ARG A 94 -8.78 -7.56 -6.27
CA ARG A 94 -9.99 -8.37 -5.98
C ARG A 94 -9.78 -9.85 -6.29
N LYS A 95 -8.93 -10.16 -7.28
CA LYS A 95 -8.63 -11.52 -7.76
C LYS A 95 -7.48 -12.17 -7.02
N GLN A 96 -6.70 -11.39 -6.27
CA GLN A 96 -5.59 -11.90 -5.50
C GLN A 96 -6.11 -12.65 -4.27
N PRO A 97 -5.61 -13.88 -3.99
CA PRO A 97 -6.04 -14.61 -2.81
C PRO A 97 -5.69 -13.83 -1.53
N GLY A 98 -6.55 -13.94 -0.52
CA GLY A 98 -6.23 -13.43 0.82
C GLY A 98 -5.02 -14.18 1.39
N PHE A 99 -4.13 -13.45 2.08
CA PHE A 99 -2.93 -14.06 2.64
C PHE A 99 -3.11 -14.37 4.13
N PRO A 100 -2.64 -15.53 4.63
CA PRO A 100 -2.59 -15.80 6.06
C PRO A 100 -1.88 -14.66 6.79
N ARG A 101 -2.33 -14.38 8.02
CA ARG A 101 -1.64 -13.46 8.95
C ARG A 101 -0.38 -14.13 9.51
N SER A 102 0.50 -14.61 8.64
CA SER A 102 1.80 -15.13 9.03
C SER A 102 2.79 -13.98 8.98
N GLU A 103 3.54 -13.78 10.07
CA GLU A 103 4.87 -13.22 9.97
C GLU A 103 5.63 -13.99 8.87
N HIS A 104 6.37 -13.30 8.01
CA HIS A 104 7.22 -14.02 7.07
C HIS A 104 8.14 -14.94 7.88
N PRO A 105 8.15 -16.27 7.62
CA PRO A 105 8.74 -17.26 8.53
C PRO A 105 10.24 -17.06 8.77
N GLU A 106 10.92 -16.34 7.88
CA GLU A 106 12.33 -16.00 8.02
C GLU A 106 12.59 -14.60 8.60
N THR A 107 11.61 -13.68 8.59
CA THR A 107 11.86 -12.27 8.95
C THR A 107 10.97 -11.69 10.05
N GLY A 108 9.88 -12.36 10.45
CA GLY A 108 9.03 -11.87 11.56
C GLY A 108 8.13 -10.68 11.19
N LYS A 109 8.13 -10.24 9.91
CA LYS A 109 7.52 -8.98 9.45
C LYS A 109 6.08 -9.17 8.93
N PRO A 110 5.18 -8.16 9.04
CA PRO A 110 3.80 -8.24 8.59
C PRO A 110 3.67 -8.30 7.06
N ASN A 111 2.58 -8.94 6.65
CA ASN A 111 2.30 -9.33 5.27
C ASN A 111 1.75 -8.19 4.39
N CYS A 112 1.57 -6.95 4.87
CA CYS A 112 0.96 -5.87 4.09
C CYS A 112 1.84 -5.43 2.90
N GLN A 113 3.14 -5.25 3.13
CA GLN A 113 4.10 -4.93 2.07
C GLN A 113 4.33 -6.11 1.12
N ALA A 114 4.34 -7.34 1.64
CA ALA A 114 4.45 -8.55 0.82
C ALA A 114 3.22 -8.76 -0.06
N TRP A 115 2.02 -8.47 0.46
CA TRP A 115 0.78 -8.49 -0.32
C TRP A 115 0.82 -7.46 -1.45
N LEU A 116 1.23 -6.22 -1.15
CA LEU A 116 1.40 -5.17 -2.16
C LEU A 116 2.48 -5.50 -3.19
N TYR A 117 3.56 -6.17 -2.77
CA TYR A 117 4.59 -6.66 -3.68
C TYR A 117 4.00 -7.66 -4.69
N LEU A 118 3.23 -8.64 -4.22
CA LEU A 118 2.62 -9.63 -5.10
C LEU A 118 1.56 -9.00 -6.01
N LEU A 119 0.81 -8.01 -5.51
CA LEU A 119 -0.09 -7.22 -6.34
C LEU A 119 0.66 -6.44 -7.43
N ALA A 120 1.77 -5.79 -7.06
CA ALA A 120 2.60 -5.04 -7.99
C ALA A 120 3.17 -5.95 -9.08
N VAL A 121 3.68 -7.13 -8.72
CA VAL A 121 4.15 -8.14 -9.69
C VAL A 121 3.03 -8.51 -10.67
N ALA A 122 1.84 -8.85 -10.18
CA ALA A 122 0.70 -9.19 -11.03
C ALA A 122 0.24 -8.02 -11.92
N CYS A 123 0.34 -6.78 -11.44
CA CYS A 123 0.04 -5.59 -12.23
C CYS A 123 1.11 -5.32 -13.30
N VAL A 124 2.37 -5.61 -13.03
CA VAL A 124 3.48 -5.49 -14.00
C VAL A 124 3.33 -6.53 -15.11
N GLU A 125 3.00 -7.78 -14.78
CA GLU A 125 2.78 -8.85 -15.76
C GLU A 125 1.67 -8.50 -16.76
N ASP A 126 0.64 -7.78 -16.31
CA ASP A 126 -0.47 -7.29 -17.14
C ASP A 126 -0.22 -5.93 -17.79
N GLY A 127 0.95 -5.32 -17.59
CA GLY A 127 1.30 -4.00 -18.15
C GLY A 127 0.54 -2.82 -17.54
N ILE A 128 -0.03 -2.98 -16.34
CA ILE A 128 -0.74 -1.93 -15.59
C ILE A 128 0.28 -1.02 -14.86
N MET A 129 1.37 -1.61 -14.35
CA MET A 129 2.44 -0.92 -13.62
C MET A 129 3.81 -1.15 -14.27
N ASP A 130 4.79 -0.33 -13.90
CA ASP A 130 6.20 -0.52 -14.26
C ASP A 130 6.96 -1.36 -13.23
N ASP A 131 8.07 -1.97 -13.65
CA ASP A 131 8.94 -2.77 -12.79
C ASP A 131 9.59 -1.98 -11.64
N SER A 132 9.61 -0.64 -11.74
CA SER A 132 10.11 0.26 -10.70
C SER A 132 9.38 0.11 -9.38
N VAL A 133 8.10 -0.27 -9.39
CA VAL A 133 7.30 -0.51 -8.16
C VAL A 133 7.82 -1.70 -7.39
N VAL A 134 8.08 -2.80 -8.11
CA VAL A 134 8.60 -4.03 -7.52
C VAL A 134 9.97 -3.77 -6.91
N LYS A 135 10.85 -3.06 -7.65
CA LYS A 135 12.18 -2.65 -7.14
C LYS A 135 12.08 -1.76 -5.92
N PHE A 136 11.15 -0.81 -5.90
CA PHE A 136 10.92 0.04 -4.74
C PHE A 136 10.51 -0.81 -3.53
N LEU A 137 9.48 -1.66 -3.69
CA LEU A 137 8.94 -2.50 -2.62
C LEU A 137 9.97 -3.46 -2.00
N VAL A 138 10.91 -3.98 -2.81
CA VAL A 138 12.00 -4.84 -2.32
C VAL A 138 13.05 -4.05 -1.53
N ASN A 139 13.35 -2.81 -1.95
CA ASN A 139 14.38 -1.98 -1.33
C ASN A 139 13.89 -1.20 -0.11
N SER A 140 12.58 -0.97 -0.01
CA SER A 140 11.94 -0.29 1.11
C SER A 140 12.03 -1.15 2.36
N LYS A 141 13.04 -0.87 3.19
CA LYS A 141 13.24 -1.55 4.47
C LYS A 141 12.17 -1.07 5.45
N GLN A 142 11.50 -2.02 6.11
CA GLN A 142 10.84 -1.76 7.38
C GLN A 142 11.96 -1.53 8.41
N GLU A 143 12.16 -0.26 8.75
CA GLU A 143 12.99 0.20 9.87
C GLU A 143 12.26 -0.02 11.18
#